data_AF-A0A6I5HCC4-F1
#
_entry.id   AF-A0A6I5HCC4-F1
#
_cell.length_a   1.000
_cell.length_b   1.000
_cell.length_c   1.000
_cell.angle_alpha   90.00
_cell.angle_beta   90.00
_cell.angle_gamma   90.00
#
_symmetry.space_group_name_H-M   'P 1'
#
loop_
_entity.id
_entity.type
_entity.pdbx_description
1 polymer ?
#
loop_
_entity_poly.entity_id
_entity_poly.type
_entity_poly.pdbx_seq_one_letter_code
_entity_poly.pdbx_strand_id
1 'polypeptide(L)'
;MNDHLRGPQLPPPRGPLSAAVTACLRGAGPLPRPADAQAADPYGDDLQLALYLCYELHYRGFAGVPPDTEWDPELLRVRAALEHRFLTALRADSPAHDSLDEALGALLVEPAEGTGVSHFLCARGELWQVREYAAVRSLYHLKEADPHAWVLPRLWGRAKAAMAAVEFDEFGGGRAERVHARLFADLMTDLGLDTSYGRHLDAAPAEMLAVVNLMSLFGLHRQLRGALVGHFAEVEITSSPASRRLAEAMRRTGAGPAAEFFYDEHVEADAVHEQVVRHEVIGGLLAEEPELAPDITFGIDATEYLEDRLARRLLDAWTAGRSALRKPLPAPVTSPAPDGRAPRGPSQETPRDQEMSHTS
;
A
#
# COMPACT_ATOMS: atom_id res chain seq x y z
N MET A 1 11.46 -7.78 -28.47
CA MET A 1 12.68 -7.58 -27.65
C MET A 1 12.20 -7.56 -26.19
N ASN A 2 12.28 -8.73 -25.53
CA ASN A 2 12.02 -9.03 -24.11
C ASN A 2 11.29 -8.01 -23.21
N ASP A 3 9.99 -7.80 -23.39
CA ASP A 3 9.14 -7.14 -22.37
C ASP A 3 8.75 -8.06 -21.21
N HIS A 4 8.88 -9.39 -21.36
CA HIS A 4 8.47 -10.37 -20.35
C HIS A 4 9.36 -10.42 -19.09
N LEU A 5 10.33 -9.51 -18.89
CA LEU A 5 11.29 -9.57 -17.77
C LEU A 5 11.20 -8.43 -16.77
N ARG A 6 10.26 -7.48 -16.93
CA ARG A 6 10.21 -6.25 -16.10
C ARG A 6 9.21 -6.27 -14.93
N GLY A 7 8.47 -7.36 -14.75
CA GLY A 7 7.51 -7.51 -13.64
C GLY A 7 8.12 -8.09 -12.35
N PRO A 8 7.38 -8.03 -11.22
CA PRO A 8 7.71 -8.77 -10.01
C PRO A 8 7.83 -10.27 -10.28
N GLN A 9 8.57 -10.97 -9.43
CA GLN A 9 8.62 -12.43 -9.46
C GLN A 9 7.37 -13.02 -8.81
N LEU A 10 6.89 -14.16 -9.31
CA LEU A 10 5.82 -14.92 -8.67
C LEU A 10 6.29 -15.43 -7.29
N PRO A 11 5.57 -15.13 -6.19
CA PRO A 11 5.94 -15.58 -4.85
C PRO A 11 5.71 -17.10 -4.69
N PRO A 12 6.28 -17.72 -3.64
CA PRO A 12 5.91 -19.06 -3.25
C PRO A 12 4.40 -19.17 -2.94
N PRO A 13 3.71 -20.23 -3.38
CA PRO A 13 2.30 -20.40 -3.08
C PRO A 13 2.08 -20.65 -1.59
N ARG A 14 0.88 -20.30 -1.10
CA ARG A 14 0.46 -20.40 0.31
C ARG A 14 -0.59 -21.48 0.56
N GLY A 15 -1.02 -22.18 -0.48
CA GLY A 15 -1.93 -23.33 -0.42
C GLY A 15 -2.32 -23.82 -1.82
N PRO A 16 -3.29 -24.74 -1.92
CA PRO A 16 -3.70 -25.33 -3.19
C PRO A 16 -4.17 -24.33 -4.26
N LEU A 17 -4.91 -23.27 -3.89
CA LEU A 17 -5.43 -22.30 -4.85
C LEU A 17 -4.32 -21.47 -5.46
N SER A 18 -3.50 -20.84 -4.62
CA SER A 18 -2.37 -20.02 -5.04
C SER A 18 -1.30 -20.87 -5.76
N ALA A 19 -1.14 -22.14 -5.42
CA ALA A 19 -0.28 -23.08 -6.15
C ALA A 19 -0.79 -23.34 -7.58
N ALA A 20 -2.08 -23.61 -7.73
CA ALA A 20 -2.68 -23.85 -9.05
C ALA A 20 -2.65 -22.60 -9.94
N VAL A 21 -2.99 -21.43 -9.40
CA VAL A 21 -2.88 -20.15 -10.13
C VAL A 21 -1.43 -19.90 -10.54
N THR A 22 -0.47 -20.04 -9.63
CA THR A 22 0.96 -19.87 -9.94
C THR A 22 1.44 -20.85 -11.02
N ALA A 23 1.02 -22.11 -10.97
CA ALA A 23 1.37 -23.10 -11.99
C ALA A 23 0.77 -22.76 -13.35
N CYS A 24 -0.48 -22.29 -13.39
CA CYS A 24 -1.12 -21.81 -14.61
C CYS A 24 -0.38 -20.60 -15.21
N LEU A 25 -0.04 -19.60 -14.40
CA LEU A 25 0.68 -18.41 -14.85
C LEU A 25 2.08 -18.74 -15.41
N ARG A 26 2.67 -19.86 -14.99
CA ARG A 26 3.93 -20.40 -15.55
C ARG A 26 3.72 -21.31 -16.78
N GLY A 27 2.48 -21.48 -17.25
CA GLY A 27 2.15 -22.40 -18.35
C GLY A 27 2.32 -23.89 -18.00
N ALA A 28 2.29 -24.24 -16.71
CA ALA A 28 2.75 -25.53 -16.20
C ALA A 28 1.69 -26.34 -15.42
N GLY A 29 0.43 -25.90 -15.37
CA GLY A 29 -0.61 -26.64 -14.65
C GLY A 29 -2.03 -26.12 -14.88
N PRO A 30 -3.04 -26.91 -14.49
CA PRO A 30 -4.43 -26.49 -14.59
C PRO A 30 -4.75 -25.42 -13.54
N LEU A 31 -5.75 -24.60 -13.85
CA LEU A 31 -6.36 -23.68 -12.90
C LEU A 31 -7.14 -24.43 -11.80
N PRO A 32 -7.31 -23.83 -10.60
CA PRO A 32 -8.12 -24.42 -9.55
C PRO A 32 -9.59 -24.49 -9.97
N ARG A 33 -10.35 -25.43 -9.40
CA ARG A 33 -11.79 -25.50 -9.68
C ARG A 33 -12.51 -24.38 -8.90
N PRO A 34 -13.53 -23.72 -9.47
CA PRO A 34 -14.30 -22.70 -8.76
C PRO A 34 -14.91 -23.18 -7.44
N ALA A 35 -15.29 -24.47 -7.36
CA ALA A 35 -15.81 -25.05 -6.13
C ALA A 35 -14.78 -25.03 -4.99
N ASP A 36 -13.49 -25.19 -5.31
CA ASP A 36 -12.41 -25.11 -4.32
C ASP A 36 -12.24 -23.66 -3.83
N ALA A 37 -12.37 -22.67 -4.73
CA ALA A 37 -12.36 -21.26 -4.37
C ALA A 37 -13.56 -20.87 -3.48
N GLN A 38 -14.75 -21.39 -3.77
CA GLN A 38 -15.98 -21.13 -3.00
C GLN A 38 -15.91 -21.71 -1.58
N ALA A 39 -15.22 -22.83 -1.38
CA ALA A 39 -15.09 -23.49 -0.09
C ALA A 39 -13.95 -22.93 0.78
N ALA A 40 -13.08 -22.09 0.23
CA ALA A 40 -11.91 -21.57 0.93
C ALA A 40 -12.26 -20.54 2.02
N ASP A 41 -11.31 -20.33 2.93
CA ASP A 41 -11.36 -19.21 3.88
C ASP A 41 -11.27 -17.88 3.11
N PRO A 42 -12.29 -17.00 3.19
CA PRO A 42 -12.34 -15.77 2.42
C PRO A 42 -11.27 -14.76 2.82
N TYR A 43 -10.66 -14.86 4.01
CA TYR A 43 -9.57 -13.99 4.44
C TYR A 43 -8.24 -14.74 4.61
N GLY A 44 -8.23 -16.04 4.27
CA GLY A 44 -7.07 -16.90 4.42
C GLY A 44 -5.98 -16.62 3.39
N ASP A 45 -4.74 -16.91 3.78
CA ASP A 45 -3.54 -16.69 2.95
C ASP A 45 -3.62 -17.27 1.55
N ASP A 46 -4.21 -18.46 1.38
CA ASP A 46 -4.25 -19.14 0.09
C ASP A 46 -5.18 -18.43 -0.91
N LEU A 47 -6.41 -18.12 -0.49
CA LEU A 47 -7.39 -17.41 -1.33
C LEU A 47 -6.89 -15.99 -1.63
N GLN A 48 -6.42 -15.28 -0.61
CA GLN A 48 -6.00 -13.88 -0.76
C GLN A 48 -4.76 -13.75 -1.64
N LEU A 49 -3.81 -14.69 -1.56
CA LEU A 49 -2.70 -14.71 -2.50
C LEU A 49 -3.16 -15.07 -3.92
N ALA A 50 -4.00 -16.10 -4.08
CA ALA A 50 -4.52 -16.48 -5.40
C ALA A 50 -5.26 -15.32 -6.09
N LEU A 51 -6.04 -14.55 -5.32
CA LEU A 51 -6.77 -13.38 -5.81
C LEU A 51 -5.82 -12.23 -6.17
N TYR A 52 -4.81 -11.94 -5.33
CA TYR A 52 -3.78 -10.94 -5.62
C TYR A 52 -3.06 -11.23 -6.94
N LEU A 53 -2.66 -12.50 -7.16
CA LEU A 53 -2.02 -12.91 -8.41
C LEU A 53 -2.91 -12.67 -9.63
N CYS A 54 -4.22 -12.87 -9.51
CA CYS A 54 -5.17 -12.59 -10.59
C CYS A 54 -5.31 -11.08 -10.87
N TYR A 55 -5.29 -10.24 -9.83
CA TYR A 55 -5.42 -8.79 -9.99
C TYR A 55 -4.16 -8.13 -10.53
N GLU A 56 -2.98 -8.61 -10.13
CA GLU A 56 -1.72 -7.98 -10.53
C GLU A 56 -1.46 -8.04 -12.04
N LEU A 57 -2.16 -8.95 -12.75
CA LEU A 57 -2.17 -8.97 -14.22
C LEU A 57 -2.77 -7.72 -14.85
N HIS A 58 -3.68 -7.03 -14.16
CA HIS A 58 -4.32 -5.78 -14.61
C HIS A 58 -3.49 -4.53 -14.27
N TYR A 59 -2.30 -4.72 -13.69
CA TYR A 59 -1.35 -3.66 -13.36
C TYR A 59 -0.01 -3.90 -14.08
N ARG A 60 1.04 -4.35 -13.37
CA ARG A 60 2.39 -4.57 -13.94
C ARG A 60 2.63 -6.03 -14.37
N GLY A 61 1.70 -6.92 -14.09
CA GLY A 61 1.83 -8.36 -14.33
C GLY A 61 2.97 -8.99 -13.53
N PHE A 62 3.50 -10.12 -14.02
CA PHE A 62 4.65 -10.80 -13.43
C PHE A 62 5.70 -11.10 -14.50
N ALA A 63 6.97 -11.16 -14.08
CA ALA A 63 8.04 -11.61 -14.97
C ALA A 63 7.77 -13.04 -15.48
N GLY A 64 7.90 -13.23 -16.78
CA GLY A 64 7.67 -14.49 -17.47
C GLY A 64 6.20 -14.78 -17.80
N VAL A 65 5.25 -13.93 -17.38
CA VAL A 65 3.82 -14.10 -17.70
C VAL A 65 3.47 -13.29 -18.95
N PRO A 66 2.84 -13.89 -19.97
CA PRO A 66 2.37 -13.17 -21.15
C PRO A 66 1.32 -12.09 -20.81
N PRO A 67 1.38 -10.87 -21.36
CA PRO A 67 0.42 -9.80 -21.03
C PRO A 67 -1.04 -10.12 -21.35
N ASP A 68 -1.31 -10.92 -22.40
CA ASP A 68 -2.65 -11.36 -22.78
C ASP A 68 -3.31 -12.30 -21.77
N THR A 69 -2.54 -12.85 -20.82
CA THR A 69 -3.05 -13.68 -19.72
C THR A 69 -4.07 -12.94 -18.86
N GLU A 70 -4.02 -11.60 -18.79
CA GLU A 70 -4.98 -10.79 -18.05
C GLU A 70 -6.45 -11.01 -18.49
N TRP A 71 -6.64 -11.46 -19.75
CA TRP A 71 -7.93 -11.74 -20.39
C TRP A 71 -8.18 -13.23 -20.65
N ASP A 72 -7.38 -14.14 -20.10
CA ASP A 72 -7.63 -15.58 -20.22
C ASP A 72 -9.01 -15.95 -19.62
N PRO A 73 -9.95 -16.51 -20.40
CA PRO A 73 -11.32 -16.74 -19.94
C PRO A 73 -11.41 -17.73 -18.76
N GLU A 74 -10.53 -18.73 -18.71
CA GLU A 74 -10.54 -19.71 -17.63
C GLU A 74 -9.99 -19.12 -16.33
N LEU A 75 -8.97 -18.27 -16.42
CA LEU A 75 -8.44 -17.54 -15.28
C LEU A 75 -9.49 -16.54 -14.75
N LEU A 76 -10.20 -15.83 -15.64
CA LEU A 76 -11.28 -14.93 -15.26
C LEU A 76 -12.43 -15.68 -14.55
N ARG A 77 -12.76 -16.90 -14.98
CA ARG A 77 -13.75 -17.76 -14.33
C ARG A 77 -13.33 -18.14 -12.91
N VAL A 78 -12.03 -18.41 -12.69
CA VAL A 78 -11.49 -18.65 -11.34
C VAL A 78 -11.51 -17.37 -10.50
N ARG A 79 -11.05 -16.25 -11.06
CA ARG A 79 -11.06 -14.96 -10.36
C ARG A 79 -12.46 -14.60 -9.89
N ALA A 80 -13.47 -14.74 -10.75
CA ALA A 80 -14.87 -14.49 -10.39
C ALA A 80 -15.34 -15.34 -9.20
N ALA A 81 -14.87 -16.59 -9.06
CA ALA A 81 -15.22 -17.44 -7.93
C ALA A 81 -14.53 -17.00 -6.62
N LEU A 82 -13.26 -16.58 -6.70
CA LEU A 82 -12.51 -16.02 -5.57
C LEU A 82 -13.13 -14.69 -5.12
N GLU A 83 -13.42 -13.79 -6.07
CA GLU A 83 -14.10 -12.51 -5.86
C GLU A 83 -15.46 -12.71 -5.20
N HIS A 84 -16.28 -13.63 -5.71
CA HIS A 84 -17.59 -13.92 -5.13
C HIS A 84 -17.47 -14.36 -3.67
N ARG A 85 -16.56 -15.30 -3.38
CA ARG A 85 -16.31 -15.77 -2.02
C ARG A 85 -15.89 -14.63 -1.09
N PHE A 86 -14.95 -13.79 -1.54
CA PHE A 86 -14.45 -12.66 -0.76
C PHE A 86 -15.51 -11.58 -0.54
N LEU A 87 -16.19 -11.14 -1.60
CA LEU A 87 -17.25 -10.11 -1.53
C LEU A 87 -18.43 -10.55 -0.67
N THR A 88 -18.84 -11.82 -0.75
CA THR A 88 -19.91 -12.35 0.11
C THR A 88 -19.51 -12.30 1.59
N ALA A 89 -18.24 -12.60 1.92
CA ALA A 89 -17.77 -12.49 3.29
C ALA A 89 -17.71 -11.04 3.76
N LEU A 90 -17.18 -10.13 2.95
CA LEU A 90 -17.15 -8.69 3.27
C LEU A 90 -18.55 -8.14 3.58
N ARG A 91 -19.54 -8.45 2.72
CA ARG A 91 -20.93 -8.02 2.97
C ARG A 91 -21.55 -8.61 4.23
N ALA A 92 -21.05 -9.75 4.72
CA ALA A 92 -21.57 -10.39 5.92
C ALA A 92 -20.87 -9.93 7.20
N ASP A 93 -19.58 -9.61 7.11
CA ASP A 93 -18.71 -9.39 8.27
C ASP A 93 -18.38 -7.92 8.53
N SER A 94 -18.45 -7.05 7.52
CA SER A 94 -18.24 -5.61 7.71
C SER A 94 -19.30 -5.03 8.65
N PRO A 95 -18.94 -4.10 9.55
CA PRO A 95 -19.90 -3.27 10.25
C PRO A 95 -20.85 -2.63 9.23
N ALA A 96 -22.12 -2.45 9.57
CA ALA A 96 -23.07 -1.78 8.69
C ALA A 96 -23.52 -0.51 9.37
N HIS A 97 -22.98 0.63 8.95
CA HIS A 97 -23.57 1.91 9.35
C HIS A 97 -24.99 2.03 8.77
N ASP A 98 -25.91 2.63 9.52
CA ASP A 98 -27.32 2.72 9.10
C ASP A 98 -27.51 3.72 7.94
N SER A 99 -26.55 4.63 7.75
CA SER A 99 -26.57 5.64 6.69
C SER A 99 -25.18 6.12 6.29
N LEU A 100 -25.09 6.75 5.11
CA LEU A 100 -23.86 7.40 4.66
C LEU A 100 -23.45 8.57 5.57
N ASP A 101 -24.41 9.33 6.09
CA ASP A 101 -24.11 10.45 7.00
C ASP A 101 -23.48 9.96 8.30
N GLU A 102 -23.91 8.80 8.80
CA GLU A 102 -23.30 8.16 9.96
C GLU A 102 -21.87 7.68 9.66
N ALA A 103 -21.68 6.98 8.55
CA ALA A 103 -20.36 6.49 8.13
C ALA A 103 -19.37 7.65 7.93
N LEU A 104 -19.74 8.70 7.19
CA LEU A 104 -18.90 9.88 7.02
C LEU A 104 -18.69 10.64 8.34
N GLY A 105 -19.71 10.68 9.19
CA GLY A 105 -19.62 11.29 10.52
C GLY A 105 -18.57 10.60 11.39
N ALA A 106 -18.51 9.26 11.35
CA ALA A 106 -17.53 8.47 12.10
C ALA A 106 -16.09 8.77 11.66
N LEU A 107 -15.82 8.88 10.35
CA LEU A 107 -14.49 9.18 9.81
C LEU A 107 -13.93 10.54 10.27
N LEU A 108 -14.80 11.51 10.58
CA LEU A 108 -14.40 12.86 10.99
C LEU A 108 -14.07 12.98 12.48
N VAL A 109 -14.35 11.93 13.25
CA VAL A 109 -14.11 11.93 14.68
C VAL A 109 -12.77 11.26 14.98
N GLU A 110 -11.78 12.08 15.30
CA GLU A 110 -10.50 11.58 15.79
C GLU A 110 -10.63 11.14 17.27
N PRO A 111 -10.40 9.85 17.61
CA PRO A 111 -10.50 9.41 18.99
C PRO A 111 -9.42 10.06 19.86
N ALA A 112 -9.82 10.75 20.93
CA ALA A 112 -8.90 11.42 21.84
C ALA A 112 -7.84 10.48 22.47
N GLU A 113 -8.19 9.21 22.65
CA GLU A 113 -7.28 8.13 23.09
C GLU A 113 -7.21 7.03 22.02
N GLY A 114 -6.77 7.38 20.81
CA GLY A 114 -6.61 6.41 19.73
C GLY A 114 -5.59 5.31 20.05
N THR A 115 -5.91 4.07 19.66
CA THR A 115 -5.10 2.86 19.92
C THR A 115 -4.61 2.16 18.65
N GLY A 116 -4.88 2.75 17.48
CA GLY A 116 -4.51 2.20 16.17
C GLY A 116 -3.01 2.21 15.87
N VAL A 117 -2.64 1.70 14.69
CA VAL A 117 -1.24 1.52 14.26
C VAL A 117 -0.46 2.84 14.26
N SER A 118 -1.02 3.92 13.72
CA SER A 118 -0.37 5.24 13.70
C SER A 118 -0.15 5.80 15.11
N HIS A 119 -1.10 5.61 16.03
CA HIS A 119 -0.93 5.95 17.45
C HIS A 119 0.16 5.15 18.13
N PHE A 120 0.17 3.82 17.94
CA PHE A 120 1.22 2.95 18.49
C PHE A 120 2.61 3.36 17.97
N LEU A 121 2.73 3.53 16.65
CA LEU A 121 3.98 3.92 16.02
C LEU A 121 4.41 5.33 16.45
N CYS A 122 3.49 6.27 16.67
CA CYS A 122 3.81 7.61 17.16
C CYS A 122 4.17 7.66 18.64
N ALA A 123 3.56 6.83 19.49
CA ALA A 123 3.81 6.87 20.92
C ALA A 123 5.07 6.09 21.33
N ARG A 124 5.26 4.89 20.74
CA ARG A 124 6.25 3.92 21.22
C ARG A 124 6.83 3.00 20.14
N GLY A 125 6.55 3.27 18.87
CA GLY A 125 7.07 2.47 17.76
C GLY A 125 8.60 2.46 17.73
N GLU A 126 9.16 1.29 17.45
CA GLU A 126 10.58 1.05 17.23
C GLU A 126 10.89 1.00 15.73
N LEU A 127 12.12 1.31 15.33
CA LEU A 127 12.51 1.40 13.91
C LEU A 127 12.24 0.10 13.14
N TRP A 128 12.37 -1.08 13.75
CA TRP A 128 12.07 -2.34 13.07
C TRP A 128 10.56 -2.51 12.78
N GLN A 129 9.68 -1.96 13.62
CA GLN A 129 8.22 -1.98 13.41
C GLN A 129 7.84 -1.00 12.30
N VAL A 130 8.50 0.17 12.27
CA VAL A 130 8.38 1.14 11.16
C VAL A 130 8.81 0.51 9.83
N ARG A 131 9.92 -0.23 9.81
CA ARG A 131 10.36 -1.00 8.64
C ARG A 131 9.35 -2.05 8.21
N GLU A 132 8.77 -2.80 9.15
CA GLU A 132 7.72 -3.77 8.84
C GLU A 132 6.47 -3.09 8.28
N TYR A 133 6.05 -1.97 8.86
CA TYR A 133 4.91 -1.19 8.39
C TYR A 133 5.08 -0.77 6.93
N ALA A 134 6.23 -0.17 6.59
CA ALA A 134 6.53 0.23 5.21
C ALA A 134 6.61 -0.98 4.26
N ALA A 135 7.23 -2.09 4.69
CA ALA A 135 7.30 -3.30 3.87
C ALA A 135 5.91 -3.90 3.57
N VAL A 136 5.01 -3.95 4.56
CA VAL A 136 3.63 -4.43 4.38
C VAL A 136 2.85 -3.50 3.45
N ARG A 137 2.92 -2.19 3.71
CA ARG A 137 2.18 -1.18 2.94
C ARG A 137 2.69 -1.02 1.50
N SER A 138 3.92 -1.43 1.21
CA SER A 138 4.50 -1.39 -0.15
C SER A 138 3.69 -2.14 -1.22
N LEU A 139 2.85 -3.11 -0.82
CA LEU A 139 1.97 -3.84 -1.74
C LEU A 139 0.91 -2.94 -2.40
N TYR A 140 0.55 -1.84 -1.74
CA TYR A 140 -0.31 -0.79 -2.29
C TYR A 140 0.50 0.43 -2.70
N HIS A 141 1.28 1.05 -1.80
CA HIS A 141 1.86 2.37 -2.09
C HIS A 141 2.83 2.38 -3.28
N LEU A 142 3.47 1.27 -3.66
CA LEU A 142 4.30 1.23 -4.88
C LEU A 142 3.48 1.24 -6.20
N LYS A 143 2.15 1.26 -6.10
CA LYS A 143 1.16 1.48 -7.18
C LYS A 143 0.06 2.46 -6.77
N GLU A 144 0.30 3.34 -5.80
CA GLU A 144 -0.61 4.44 -5.50
C GLU A 144 -0.59 5.45 -6.67
N ALA A 145 -1.72 5.88 -7.24
CA ALA A 145 -3.15 5.63 -6.93
C ALA A 145 -3.85 4.70 -7.96
N ASP A 146 -3.11 3.78 -8.59
CA ASP A 146 -3.58 2.96 -9.73
C ASP A 146 -4.95 2.27 -9.53
N PRO A 147 -5.29 1.69 -8.35
CA PRO A 147 -6.60 1.07 -8.14
C PRO A 147 -7.78 2.04 -8.20
N HIS A 148 -7.58 3.30 -7.78
CA HIS A 148 -8.61 4.33 -7.73
C HIS A 148 -8.89 4.91 -9.13
N ALA A 149 -7.87 5.01 -9.98
CA ALA A 149 -7.99 5.44 -11.37
C ALA A 149 -9.03 4.65 -12.19
N TRP A 150 -9.30 3.38 -11.86
CA TRP A 150 -10.33 2.57 -12.51
C TRP A 150 -11.77 3.12 -12.37
N VAL A 151 -12.01 4.01 -11.40
CA VAL A 151 -13.32 4.66 -11.24
C VAL A 151 -13.56 5.75 -12.28
N LEU A 152 -12.50 6.41 -12.78
CA LEU A 152 -12.60 7.57 -13.66
C LEU A 152 -13.42 7.34 -14.95
N PRO A 153 -13.32 6.18 -15.64
CA PRO A 153 -14.16 5.89 -16.80
C PRO A 153 -15.64 5.69 -16.45
N ARG A 154 -15.98 5.50 -15.17
CA ARG A 154 -17.32 5.17 -14.67
C ARG A 154 -18.03 6.34 -14.02
N LEU A 155 -17.29 7.42 -13.72
CA LEU A 155 -17.84 8.68 -13.24
C LEU A 155 -18.08 9.64 -14.42
N TRP A 156 -18.99 10.58 -14.23
CA TRP A 156 -19.22 11.74 -15.09
C TRP A 156 -19.47 13.01 -14.27
N GLY A 157 -19.58 14.14 -14.96
CA GLY A 157 -19.93 15.42 -14.35
C GLY A 157 -18.95 15.85 -13.26
N ARG A 158 -19.52 16.45 -12.19
CA ARG A 158 -18.77 17.02 -11.07
C ARG A 158 -17.90 15.98 -10.35
N ALA A 159 -18.44 14.80 -10.09
CA ALA A 159 -17.71 13.73 -9.41
C ALA A 159 -16.46 13.30 -10.18
N LYS A 160 -16.56 13.17 -11.51
CA LYS A 160 -15.40 12.83 -12.35
C LYS A 160 -14.32 13.91 -12.32
N ALA A 161 -14.72 15.18 -12.47
CA ALA A 161 -13.77 16.28 -12.49
C ALA A 161 -13.00 16.39 -11.17
N ALA A 162 -13.70 16.22 -10.05
CA ALA A 162 -13.11 16.22 -8.72
C ALA A 162 -12.18 15.02 -8.49
N MET A 163 -12.64 13.80 -8.80
CA MET A 163 -11.81 12.59 -8.68
C MET A 163 -10.54 12.71 -9.52
N ALA A 164 -10.64 13.19 -10.76
CA ALA A 164 -9.48 13.38 -11.63
C ALA A 164 -8.49 14.44 -11.11
N ALA A 165 -8.97 15.44 -10.37
CA ALA A 165 -8.11 16.45 -9.76
C ALA A 165 -7.28 15.86 -8.61
N VAL A 166 -7.89 15.03 -7.77
CA VAL A 166 -7.16 14.32 -6.69
C VAL A 166 -6.15 13.34 -7.28
N GLU A 167 -6.58 12.48 -8.22
CA GLU A 167 -5.68 11.55 -8.92
C GLU A 167 -4.51 12.26 -9.62
N PHE A 168 -4.73 13.45 -10.19
CA PHE A 168 -3.65 14.22 -10.80
C PHE A 168 -2.59 14.63 -9.77
N ASP A 169 -3.00 14.95 -8.54
CA ASP A 169 -2.09 15.28 -7.45
C ASP A 169 -1.33 14.04 -6.96
N GLU A 170 -2.02 12.91 -6.76
CA GLU A 170 -1.42 11.61 -6.41
C GLU A 170 -0.36 11.15 -7.44
N PHE A 171 -0.60 11.44 -8.72
CA PHE A 171 0.36 11.24 -9.81
C PHE A 171 1.39 12.38 -9.96
N GLY A 172 1.61 13.15 -8.89
CA GLY A 172 2.68 14.15 -8.76
C GLY A 172 2.42 15.48 -9.47
N GLY A 173 1.19 15.74 -9.90
CA GLY A 173 0.84 16.95 -10.66
C GLY A 173 1.61 17.08 -11.98
N GLY A 174 1.91 15.95 -12.63
CA GLY A 174 2.70 15.88 -13.86
C GLY A 174 4.23 15.86 -13.66
N ARG A 175 4.71 15.77 -12.41
CA ARG A 175 6.14 15.64 -12.08
C ARG A 175 6.43 14.21 -11.64
N ALA A 176 7.18 13.46 -12.44
CA ALA A 176 7.43 12.04 -12.22
C ALA A 176 8.12 11.75 -10.87
N GLU A 177 8.99 12.64 -10.42
CA GLU A 177 9.69 12.60 -9.14
C GLU A 177 8.78 12.88 -7.93
N ARG A 178 7.53 13.32 -8.16
CA ARG A 178 6.52 13.62 -7.14
C ARG A 178 5.37 12.63 -7.11
N VAL A 179 5.34 11.64 -8.01
CA VAL A 179 4.35 10.56 -7.95
C VAL A 179 4.45 9.89 -6.58
N HIS A 180 3.33 9.71 -5.87
CA HIS A 180 3.36 9.22 -4.49
C HIS A 180 3.99 7.84 -4.35
N ALA A 181 3.79 6.95 -5.34
CA ALA A 181 4.51 5.68 -5.39
C ALA A 181 6.04 5.82 -5.47
N ARG A 182 6.56 6.90 -6.08
CA ARG A 182 8.01 7.20 -6.08
C ARG A 182 8.45 7.72 -4.71
N LEU A 183 7.68 8.63 -4.10
CA LEU A 183 7.96 9.15 -2.77
C LEU A 183 7.99 8.03 -1.71
N PHE A 184 7.07 7.06 -1.81
CA PHE A 184 7.07 5.88 -0.94
C PHE A 184 8.31 5.00 -1.16
N ALA A 185 8.77 4.85 -2.40
CA ALA A 185 10.02 4.14 -2.68
C ALA A 185 11.25 4.86 -2.06
N ASP A 186 11.26 6.20 -2.05
CA ASP A 186 12.32 6.97 -1.40
C ASP A 186 12.26 6.82 0.14
N LEU A 187 11.06 6.82 0.75
CA LEU A 187 10.84 6.43 2.15
C LEU A 187 11.40 5.03 2.45
N MET A 188 11.14 4.06 1.58
CA MET A 188 11.63 2.69 1.76
C MET A 188 13.16 2.62 1.67
N THR A 189 13.78 3.45 0.84
CA THR A 189 15.24 3.55 0.70
C THR A 189 15.87 4.03 2.01
N ASP A 190 15.30 5.08 2.61
CA ASP A 190 15.70 5.61 3.91
C ASP A 190 15.60 4.55 5.02
N LEU A 191 14.53 3.76 4.98
CA LEU A 191 14.34 2.62 5.87
C LEU A 191 15.20 1.41 5.52
N GLY A 192 16.08 1.46 4.52
CA GLY A 192 16.93 0.34 4.10
C GLY A 192 16.14 -0.89 3.67
N LEU A 193 15.06 -0.69 2.92
CA LEU A 193 14.21 -1.71 2.30
C LEU A 193 14.49 -1.79 0.80
N ASP A 194 14.18 -2.94 0.20
CA ASP A 194 14.26 -3.13 -1.26
C ASP A 194 12.97 -2.58 -1.89
N THR A 195 13.13 -1.57 -2.73
CA THR A 195 12.04 -0.80 -3.33
C THR A 195 11.45 -1.44 -4.59
N SER A 196 11.98 -2.60 -4.99
CA SER A 196 11.49 -3.30 -6.17
C SER A 196 10.01 -3.66 -6.00
N TYR A 197 9.21 -3.30 -6.99
CA TYR A 197 7.77 -3.58 -6.99
C TYR A 197 7.50 -5.08 -6.73
N GLY A 198 6.57 -5.38 -5.82
CA GLY A 198 6.20 -6.74 -5.42
C GLY A 198 7.23 -7.49 -4.57
N ARG A 199 8.37 -6.88 -4.19
CA ARG A 199 9.43 -7.54 -3.41
C ARG A 199 8.96 -8.14 -2.09
N HIS A 200 8.11 -7.40 -1.38
CA HIS A 200 7.65 -7.78 -0.04
C HIS A 200 6.40 -8.67 -0.04
N LEU A 201 5.90 -9.06 -1.22
CA LEU A 201 4.69 -9.86 -1.37
C LEU A 201 4.76 -11.20 -0.61
N ASP A 202 5.88 -11.91 -0.68
CA ASP A 202 6.08 -13.20 0.02
C ASP A 202 6.06 -13.04 1.56
N ALA A 203 6.54 -11.90 2.07
CA ALA A 203 6.58 -11.61 3.50
C ALA A 203 5.26 -11.09 4.07
N ALA A 204 4.43 -10.43 3.25
CA ALA A 204 3.21 -9.76 3.69
C ALA A 204 2.16 -10.75 4.25
N PRO A 205 1.44 -10.38 5.33
CA PRO A 205 0.39 -11.22 5.89
C PRO A 205 -0.89 -11.21 5.02
N ALA A 206 -1.81 -12.16 5.25
CA ALA A 206 -3.05 -12.26 4.47
C ALA A 206 -3.95 -11.03 4.61
N GLU A 207 -3.91 -10.39 5.78
CA GLU A 207 -4.68 -9.19 6.10
C GLU A 207 -4.33 -8.04 5.15
N MET A 208 -3.04 -7.85 4.82
CA MET A 208 -2.64 -6.83 3.85
C MET A 208 -3.06 -7.22 2.42
N LEU A 209 -2.98 -8.50 2.06
CA LEU A 209 -3.47 -8.97 0.76
C LEU A 209 -4.97 -8.67 0.61
N ALA A 210 -5.76 -8.87 1.65
CA ALA A 210 -7.18 -8.54 1.65
C ALA A 210 -7.43 -7.04 1.42
N VAL A 211 -6.68 -6.16 2.09
CA VAL A 211 -6.76 -4.70 1.89
C VAL A 211 -6.48 -4.33 0.42
N VAL A 212 -5.37 -4.80 -0.17
CA VAL A 212 -5.04 -4.46 -1.57
C VAL A 212 -6.01 -5.10 -2.57
N ASN A 213 -6.49 -6.31 -2.28
CA ASN A 213 -7.47 -6.99 -3.12
C ASN A 213 -8.83 -6.30 -3.09
N LEU A 214 -9.23 -5.66 -1.97
CA LEU A 214 -10.45 -4.87 -1.87
C LEU A 214 -10.46 -3.72 -2.89
N MET A 215 -9.36 -2.98 -2.96
CA MET A 215 -9.19 -1.87 -3.90
C MET A 215 -9.36 -2.33 -5.35
N SER A 216 -8.74 -3.46 -5.71
CA SER A 216 -8.83 -4.03 -7.06
C SER A 216 -10.23 -4.61 -7.34
N LEU A 217 -10.89 -5.21 -6.34
CA LEU A 217 -12.27 -5.70 -6.45
C LEU A 217 -13.22 -4.56 -6.78
N PHE A 218 -13.16 -3.45 -6.04
CA PHE A 218 -13.99 -2.28 -6.32
C PHE A 218 -13.59 -1.60 -7.63
N GLY A 219 -12.28 -1.50 -7.89
CA GLY A 219 -11.68 -0.93 -9.08
C GLY A 219 -12.06 -1.66 -10.36
N LEU A 220 -12.09 -2.97 -10.43
CA LEU A 220 -12.34 -3.68 -11.70
C LEU A 220 -13.84 -3.91 -12.00
N HIS A 221 -14.73 -3.66 -11.04
CA HIS A 221 -16.17 -3.93 -11.18
C HIS A 221 -17.01 -2.66 -11.23
N ARG A 222 -17.61 -2.36 -12.40
CA ARG A 222 -18.47 -1.15 -12.58
C ARG A 222 -19.60 -1.07 -11.55
N GLN A 223 -20.17 -2.21 -11.18
CA GLN A 223 -21.24 -2.30 -10.19
C GLN A 223 -20.80 -1.90 -8.77
N LEU A 224 -19.49 -1.89 -8.48
CA LEU A 224 -18.91 -1.52 -7.19
C LEU A 224 -18.29 -0.11 -7.20
N ARG A 225 -18.61 0.74 -8.20
CA ARG A 225 -18.05 2.10 -8.28
C ARG A 225 -18.38 2.96 -7.05
N GLY A 226 -19.58 2.81 -6.48
CA GLY A 226 -19.95 3.49 -5.23
C GLY A 226 -19.07 3.02 -4.08
N ALA A 227 -18.82 1.71 -3.97
CA ALA A 227 -17.92 1.15 -2.97
C ALA A 227 -16.47 1.61 -3.15
N LEU A 228 -15.97 1.79 -4.38
CA LEU A 228 -14.65 2.38 -4.59
C LEU A 228 -14.59 3.84 -4.12
N VAL A 229 -15.64 4.63 -4.38
CA VAL A 229 -15.73 6.02 -3.88
C VAL A 229 -15.81 6.05 -2.35
N GLY A 230 -16.52 5.11 -1.73
CA GLY A 230 -16.55 4.95 -0.27
C GLY A 230 -15.19 4.59 0.32
N HIS A 231 -14.51 3.60 -0.26
CA HIS A 231 -13.14 3.25 0.10
C HIS A 231 -12.20 4.46 -0.02
N PHE A 232 -12.29 5.20 -1.12
CA PHE A 232 -11.49 6.40 -1.33
C PHE A 232 -11.77 7.46 -0.28
N ALA A 233 -13.03 7.66 0.11
CA ALA A 233 -13.39 8.58 1.18
C ALA A 233 -12.82 8.18 2.54
N GLU A 234 -12.80 6.89 2.88
CA GLU A 234 -12.15 6.41 4.12
C GLU A 234 -10.67 6.81 4.16
N VAL A 235 -9.94 6.53 3.08
CA VAL A 235 -8.50 6.80 3.01
C VAL A 235 -8.23 8.30 3.07
N GLU A 236 -8.90 9.09 2.24
CA GLU A 236 -8.66 10.54 2.12
C GLU A 236 -9.08 11.30 3.38
N ILE A 237 -10.20 10.91 4.02
CA ILE A 237 -10.69 11.63 5.21
C ILE A 237 -9.81 11.35 6.44
N THR A 238 -9.28 10.14 6.57
CA THR A 238 -8.51 9.71 7.75
C THR A 238 -6.99 9.92 7.58
N SER A 239 -6.52 10.18 6.36
CA SER A 239 -5.08 10.23 6.05
C SER A 239 -4.36 11.37 6.77
N SER A 240 -4.81 12.63 6.68
CA SER A 240 -4.04 13.76 7.24
C SER A 240 -3.73 13.61 8.75
N PRO A 241 -4.69 13.23 9.62
CA PRO A 241 -4.41 12.88 11.02
C PRO A 241 -3.41 11.72 11.17
N ALA A 242 -3.58 10.63 10.42
CA ALA A 242 -2.71 9.45 10.51
C ALA A 242 -1.29 9.76 10.03
N SER A 243 -1.15 10.48 8.92
CA SER A 243 0.11 10.93 8.32
C SER A 243 0.88 11.84 9.27
N ARG A 244 0.21 12.75 9.99
CA ARG A 244 0.88 13.58 11.02
C ARG A 244 1.58 12.75 12.09
N ARG A 245 0.91 11.69 12.58
CA ARG A 245 1.47 10.76 13.57
C ARG A 245 2.59 9.92 12.99
N LEU A 246 2.45 9.48 11.75
CA LEU A 246 3.46 8.68 11.07
C LEU A 246 4.71 9.51 10.80
N ALA A 247 4.58 10.78 10.40
CA ALA A 247 5.70 11.72 10.29
C ALA A 247 6.43 11.91 11.63
N GLU A 248 5.70 12.05 12.74
CA GLU A 248 6.31 12.07 14.08
C GLU A 248 7.01 10.76 14.44
N ALA A 249 6.41 9.62 14.07
CA ALA A 249 7.05 8.30 14.23
C ALA A 249 8.36 8.19 13.43
N MET A 250 8.38 8.68 12.19
CA MET A 250 9.58 8.69 11.35
C MET A 250 10.69 9.53 11.97
N ARG A 251 10.38 10.76 12.40
CA ARG A 251 11.32 11.66 13.11
C ARG A 251 11.90 11.03 14.36
N ARG A 252 11.04 10.48 15.23
CA ARG A 252 11.47 9.90 16.52
C ARG A 252 12.34 8.67 16.35
N THR A 253 12.08 7.85 15.33
CA THR A 253 12.81 6.59 15.09
C THR A 253 14.06 6.78 14.23
N GLY A 254 14.31 8.00 13.73
CA GLY A 254 15.42 8.29 12.83
C GLY A 254 15.27 7.57 11.48
N ALA A 255 14.04 7.48 10.96
CA ALA A 255 13.72 6.77 9.74
C ALA A 255 14.40 7.37 8.50
N GLY A 256 14.61 8.69 8.49
CA GLY A 256 15.27 9.42 7.41
C GLY A 256 14.39 10.53 6.80
N PRO A 257 15.00 11.53 6.13
CA PRO A 257 14.30 12.71 5.64
C PRO A 257 13.26 12.43 4.54
N ALA A 258 13.49 11.45 3.66
CA ALA A 258 12.50 11.06 2.65
C ALA A 258 11.32 10.31 3.30
N ALA A 259 11.58 9.53 4.35
CA ALA A 259 10.51 8.88 5.11
C ALA A 259 9.62 9.89 5.84
N GLU A 260 10.20 10.93 6.42
CA GLU A 260 9.46 12.06 7.00
C GLU A 260 8.68 12.82 5.93
N PHE A 261 9.34 13.16 4.83
CA PHE A 261 8.78 13.93 3.72
C PHE A 261 7.53 13.29 3.12
N PHE A 262 7.53 11.97 2.91
CA PHE A 262 6.35 11.25 2.38
C PHE A 262 5.09 11.54 3.19
N TYR A 263 5.15 11.46 4.52
CA TYR A 263 3.97 11.71 5.36
C TYR A 263 3.68 13.19 5.58
N ASP A 264 4.70 14.05 5.62
CA ASP A 264 4.47 15.50 5.69
C ASP A 264 3.71 16.01 4.44
N GLU A 265 4.00 15.45 3.25
CA GLU A 265 3.24 15.74 2.02
C GLU A 265 1.74 15.39 2.16
N HIS A 266 1.44 14.18 2.65
CA HIS A 266 0.06 13.71 2.87
C HIS A 266 -0.67 14.47 4.00
N VAL A 267 0.05 15.13 4.91
CA VAL A 267 -0.61 16.00 5.89
C VAL A 267 -1.21 17.24 5.20
N GLU A 268 -0.50 17.81 4.24
CA GLU A 268 -0.89 19.05 3.55
C GLU A 268 -1.87 18.79 2.40
N ALA A 269 -1.57 17.82 1.53
CA ALA A 269 -2.40 17.49 0.37
C ALA A 269 -3.78 16.95 0.81
N ASP A 270 -3.79 15.97 1.71
CA ASP A 270 -5.02 15.23 2.02
C ASP A 270 -6.00 16.06 2.86
N ALA A 271 -5.53 17.12 3.54
CA ALA A 271 -6.43 18.08 4.19
C ALA A 271 -7.31 18.82 3.17
N VAL A 272 -6.82 19.02 1.94
CA VAL A 272 -7.61 19.55 0.82
C VAL A 272 -8.43 18.44 0.18
N HIS A 273 -7.84 17.26 -0.02
CA HIS A 273 -8.54 16.13 -0.63
C HIS A 273 -9.78 15.70 0.15
N GLU A 274 -9.72 15.66 1.49
CA GLU A 274 -10.86 15.36 2.36
C GLU A 274 -12.10 16.18 1.96
N GLN A 275 -11.93 17.50 1.80
CA GLN A 275 -13.01 18.42 1.44
C GLN A 275 -13.53 18.18 0.02
N VAL A 276 -12.60 17.96 -0.93
CA VAL A 276 -12.94 17.67 -2.33
C VAL A 276 -13.72 16.36 -2.44
N VAL A 277 -13.30 15.32 -1.73
CA VAL A 277 -13.95 14.00 -1.78
C VAL A 277 -15.36 14.08 -1.21
N ARG A 278 -15.54 14.69 -0.04
CA ARG A 278 -16.86 14.77 0.60
C ARG A 278 -17.84 15.62 -0.20
N HIS A 279 -17.41 16.79 -0.66
CA HIS A 279 -18.32 17.77 -1.27
C HIS A 279 -18.47 17.61 -2.78
N GLU A 280 -17.36 17.35 -3.48
CA GLU A 280 -17.34 17.35 -4.94
C GLU A 280 -17.43 15.93 -5.52
N VAL A 281 -16.72 14.96 -4.95
CA VAL A 281 -16.78 13.55 -5.42
C VAL A 281 -18.09 12.89 -4.99
N ILE A 282 -18.31 12.72 -3.67
CA ILE A 282 -19.53 12.09 -3.12
C ILE A 282 -20.74 12.95 -3.44
N GLY A 283 -20.69 14.24 -3.11
CA GLY A 283 -21.78 15.15 -3.39
C GLY A 283 -22.10 15.25 -4.88
N GLY A 284 -21.10 15.19 -5.76
CA GLY A 284 -21.30 15.13 -7.22
C GLY A 284 -21.94 13.83 -7.67
N LEU A 285 -21.52 12.70 -7.10
CA LEU A 285 -22.03 11.38 -7.45
C LEU A 285 -23.50 11.25 -7.05
N LEU A 286 -23.85 11.60 -5.81
CA LEU A 286 -25.21 11.45 -5.28
C LEU A 286 -26.21 12.46 -5.84
N ALA A 287 -25.74 13.56 -6.43
CA ALA A 287 -26.61 14.47 -7.18
C ALA A 287 -27.17 13.81 -8.45
N GLU A 288 -26.42 12.90 -9.06
CA GLU A 288 -26.78 12.19 -10.30
C GLU A 288 -27.31 10.78 -10.02
N GLU A 289 -26.72 10.07 -9.05
CA GLU A 289 -26.94 8.66 -8.73
C GLU A 289 -27.17 8.47 -7.21
N PRO A 290 -28.26 9.02 -6.63
CA PRO A 290 -28.53 8.96 -5.19
C PRO A 290 -28.67 7.52 -4.65
N GLU A 291 -29.04 6.56 -5.50
CA GLU A 291 -29.14 5.14 -5.14
C GLU A 291 -27.81 4.49 -4.76
N LEU A 292 -26.67 5.14 -5.02
CA LEU A 292 -25.34 4.63 -4.67
C LEU A 292 -24.94 4.88 -3.23
N ALA A 293 -25.71 5.63 -2.44
CA ALA A 293 -25.36 5.91 -1.04
C ALA A 293 -25.05 4.64 -0.22
N PRO A 294 -25.83 3.53 -0.30
CA PRO A 294 -25.50 2.28 0.39
C PRO A 294 -24.22 1.62 -0.10
N ASP A 295 -23.89 1.74 -1.39
CA ASP A 295 -22.62 1.20 -1.93
C ASP A 295 -21.44 2.01 -1.40
N ILE A 296 -21.56 3.34 -1.29
CA ILE A 296 -20.53 4.21 -0.69
C ILE A 296 -20.34 3.85 0.78
N THR A 297 -21.42 3.70 1.55
CA THR A 297 -21.36 3.24 2.95
C THR A 297 -20.64 1.89 3.05
N PHE A 298 -21.02 0.90 2.24
CA PHE A 298 -20.35 -0.40 2.21
C PHE A 298 -18.85 -0.29 1.88
N GLY A 299 -18.46 0.64 1.01
CA GLY A 299 -17.05 0.90 0.69
C GLY A 299 -16.23 1.37 1.89
N ILE A 300 -16.80 2.27 2.69
CA ILE A 300 -16.20 2.76 3.95
C ILE A 300 -16.09 1.59 4.93
N ASP A 301 -17.22 0.92 5.20
CA ASP A 301 -17.35 -0.16 6.17
C ASP A 301 -16.39 -1.34 5.89
N ALA A 302 -16.28 -1.75 4.63
CA ALA A 302 -15.37 -2.81 4.22
C ALA A 302 -13.90 -2.42 4.33
N THR A 303 -13.58 -1.14 4.15
CA THR A 303 -12.22 -0.64 4.30
C THR A 303 -11.82 -0.64 5.76
N GLU A 304 -12.62 -0.02 6.63
CA GLU A 304 -12.40 -0.01 8.09
C GLU A 304 -12.28 -1.44 8.64
N TYR A 305 -13.18 -2.34 8.25
CA TYR A 305 -13.14 -3.74 8.68
C TYR A 305 -11.81 -4.44 8.37
N LEU A 306 -11.28 -4.27 7.16
CA LEU A 306 -10.02 -4.90 6.76
C LEU A 306 -8.80 -4.21 7.38
N GLU A 307 -8.83 -2.88 7.49
CA GLU A 307 -7.79 -2.12 8.18
C GLU A 307 -7.70 -2.48 9.66
N ASP A 308 -8.84 -2.68 10.34
CA ASP A 308 -8.88 -3.16 11.73
C ASP A 308 -8.32 -4.58 11.89
N ARG A 309 -8.51 -5.45 10.90
CA ARG A 309 -7.89 -6.79 10.89
C ARG A 309 -6.38 -6.68 10.75
N LEU A 310 -5.90 -5.85 9.82
CA LEU A 310 -4.48 -5.60 9.64
C LEU A 310 -3.87 -4.98 10.90
N ALA A 311 -4.51 -3.96 11.47
CA ALA A 311 -4.08 -3.28 12.68
C ALA A 311 -3.93 -4.26 13.84
N ARG A 312 -4.94 -5.09 14.11
CA ARG A 312 -4.86 -6.13 15.15
C ARG A 312 -3.67 -7.06 14.93
N ARG A 313 -3.48 -7.56 13.71
CA ARG A 313 -2.37 -8.45 13.36
C ARG A 313 -1.01 -7.80 13.64
N LEU A 314 -0.83 -6.54 13.25
CA LEU A 314 0.42 -5.79 13.46
C LEU A 314 0.65 -5.54 14.97
N LEU A 315 -0.35 -4.99 15.65
CA LEU A 315 -0.25 -4.58 17.05
C LEU A 315 -0.06 -5.77 18.00
N ASP A 316 -0.72 -6.89 17.77
CA ASP A 316 -0.57 -8.12 18.56
C ASP A 316 0.85 -8.67 18.48
N ALA A 317 1.42 -8.69 17.26
CA ALA A 317 2.78 -9.17 17.05
C ALA A 317 3.81 -8.22 17.68
N TRP A 318 3.69 -6.93 17.42
CA TRP A 318 4.61 -5.91 17.91
C TRP A 318 4.61 -5.78 19.43
N THR A 319 3.42 -5.78 20.05
CA THR A 319 3.28 -5.76 21.52
C THR A 319 3.89 -7.02 22.16
N ALA A 320 3.88 -8.15 21.45
CA ALA A 320 4.54 -9.37 21.89
C ALA A 320 6.03 -9.46 21.52
N GLY A 321 6.62 -8.39 20.96
CA GLY A 321 8.03 -8.34 20.55
C GLY A 321 8.38 -9.29 19.39
N ARG A 322 7.42 -9.57 18.50
CA ARG A 322 7.60 -10.46 17.34
C ARG A 322 7.26 -9.75 16.04
N SER A 323 7.82 -10.25 14.95
CA SER A 323 7.49 -9.81 13.60
C SER A 323 6.02 -10.08 13.26
N ALA A 324 5.35 -9.10 12.64
CA ALA A 324 4.00 -9.29 12.10
C ALA A 324 4.01 -9.96 10.71
N LEU A 325 5.17 -9.94 10.04
CA LEU A 325 5.37 -10.56 8.73
C LEU A 325 5.35 -12.09 8.82
N ARG A 326 5.03 -12.73 7.69
CA ARG A 326 5.19 -14.19 7.54
C ARG A 326 6.66 -14.60 7.52
N LYS A 327 7.49 -13.75 6.91
CA LYS A 327 8.95 -13.88 6.87
C LYS A 327 9.54 -12.59 7.43
N PRO A 328 10.15 -12.63 8.63
CA PRO A 328 10.76 -11.45 9.23
C PRO A 328 11.74 -10.78 8.27
N LEU A 329 11.80 -9.46 8.30
CA LEU A 329 12.82 -8.74 7.55
C LEU A 329 14.21 -9.15 8.07
N PRO A 330 15.23 -9.18 7.19
CA PRO A 330 16.62 -9.27 7.65
C PRO A 330 16.89 -8.14 8.65
N ALA A 331 17.70 -8.43 9.67
CA ALA A 331 18.19 -7.39 10.57
C ALA A 331 18.86 -6.28 9.74
N PRO A 332 18.71 -5.00 10.13
CA PRO A 332 19.42 -3.91 9.47
C PRO A 332 20.90 -4.24 9.42
N VAL A 333 21.52 -4.08 8.24
CA VAL A 333 22.98 -4.15 8.16
C VAL A 333 23.50 -2.92 8.89
N THR A 334 23.96 -3.09 10.12
CA THR A 334 24.72 -2.06 10.81
C THR A 334 26.05 -1.93 10.09
N SER A 335 26.15 -0.96 9.17
CA SER A 335 27.47 -0.51 8.73
C SER A 335 28.23 -0.05 9.98
N PRO A 336 29.42 -0.60 10.27
CA PRO A 336 30.21 -0.08 11.38
C PRO A 336 30.45 1.39 11.12
N ALA A 337 30.24 2.22 12.15
CA ALA A 337 30.58 3.64 12.10
C ALA A 337 32.00 3.78 11.52
N PRO A 338 32.26 4.75 10.63
CA PRO A 338 33.61 4.97 10.12
C PRO A 338 34.50 5.18 11.34
N ASP A 339 35.46 4.28 11.54
CA ASP A 339 36.43 4.33 12.63
C ASP A 339 36.98 5.75 12.66
N GLY A 340 36.75 6.45 13.78
CA GLY A 340 37.19 7.83 14.02
C GLY A 340 38.70 7.96 14.15
N ARG A 341 39.48 7.22 13.35
CA ARG A 341 40.91 7.45 13.18
C ARG A 341 41.08 8.69 12.33
N ALA A 342 41.23 9.81 13.04
CA ALA A 342 41.82 11.03 12.50
C ALA A 342 43.08 10.66 11.67
N PRO A 343 43.25 11.24 10.47
CA PRO A 343 44.47 11.03 9.71
C PRO A 343 45.63 11.55 10.56
N ARG A 344 46.60 10.68 10.85
CA ARG A 344 47.87 11.11 11.44
C ARG A 344 48.54 12.05 10.44
N GLY A 345 48.54 13.34 10.76
CA GLY A 345 49.29 14.34 10.01
C GLY A 345 50.79 14.01 10.02
N PRO A 346 51.53 14.45 8.99
CA PRO A 346 52.93 14.11 8.84
C PRO A 346 53.76 14.70 9.99
N SER A 347 54.65 13.87 10.54
CA SER A 347 55.64 14.22 11.56
C SER A 347 56.48 15.41 11.09
N GLN A 348 56.56 16.45 11.91
CA GLN A 348 57.55 17.51 11.73
C GLN A 348 58.94 16.94 12.03
N GLU A 349 59.72 16.67 10.99
CA GLU A 349 61.18 16.64 11.10
C GLU A 349 61.71 18.04 10.80
N THR A 350 62.34 18.65 11.80
CA THR A 350 63.19 19.83 11.67
C THR A 350 64.57 19.43 11.17
N PRO A 351 65.08 20.02 10.07
CA PRO A 351 66.51 20.06 9.82
C PRO A 351 67.08 21.43 10.21
N ARG A 352 68.24 21.35 10.86
CA ARG A 352 69.12 22.45 11.25
C ARG A 352 69.65 23.22 10.03
N ASP A 353 69.94 24.49 10.26
CA ASP A 353 70.68 25.42 9.40
C ASP A 353 71.95 24.82 8.80
N GLN A 354 72.20 25.11 7.51
CA GLN A 354 73.51 25.55 7.01
C GLN A 354 73.43 26.10 5.57
N GLU A 355 73.61 27.43 5.48
CA GLU A 355 74.58 28.14 4.63
C GLU A 355 74.64 27.95 3.09
N MET A 356 74.65 29.12 2.45
CA MET A 356 75.46 29.53 1.28
C MET A 356 74.76 29.66 -0.10
N SER A 357 74.74 30.93 -0.54
CA SER A 357 75.36 31.40 -1.80
C SER A 357 74.50 31.57 -3.07
N HIS A 358 74.21 32.85 -3.34
CA HIS A 358 74.42 33.61 -4.59
C HIS A 358 73.47 33.48 -5.81
N THR A 359 72.97 34.68 -6.21
CA THR A 359 72.73 35.24 -7.57
C THR A 359 71.74 34.50 -8.49
N SER A 360 70.82 35.15 -9.22
CA SER A 360 70.67 36.52 -9.72
C SER A 360 69.20 36.79 -10.05
#